data_AF-A0A256WAP9-F1
#
_entry.id   AF-A0A256WAP9-F1
#
_cell.length_a   1.000
_cell.length_b   1.000
_cell.length_c   1.000
_cell.angle_alpha   90.00
_cell.angle_beta   90.00
_cell.angle_gamma   90.00
#
_symmetry.space_group_name_H-M   'P 1'
#
loop_
_entity.id
_entity.type
_entity.pdbx_description
1 polymer ?
#
loop_
_entity_poly.entity_id
_entity_poly.type
_entity_poly.pdbx_seq_one_letter_code
_entity_poly.pdbx_strand_id
1 'polypeptide(L)'
;MVAGTENVGGLVGFNLNHTIENCYATGTVTATSVAGGLCGYNFGIITNSYYDTQTTGMGNTGCGYNSGTITNLAGLTTEEFKTNVFTGFAFGNNDDNPWTANENGRPFLYRQSAAVSNGTAANNTIAGYAAQNGATITETGIRYTLLSEMNWGQQAVANSAGAILHTLTGLLVDSVYIAHAYTKDDAGKYYFGDMVNFIAELALTPLPIVFHPEENATEVPLANIVAVEFDIPITQGDLSGITITPDPGNVTAILSGQKITLIHDDFEYSTTYTVTVPAGAVIHGEATNEEISWSFITIIPIGIDGPGGSQVSISVWPNPSNNIFNIQIKNPTEKSNWEVSDTHGAIIKKGNNQINDFTIDLSSYPQGTYYLKITNGGFQTVRKLVLQH
;
A
#
# COMPACT_ATOMS: atom_id res chain seq x y z
N MET A 1 1.73 14.87 -30.15
CA MET A 1 3.10 14.72 -30.69
C MET A 1 2.99 14.44 -32.18
N VAL A 2 3.77 15.13 -33.00
CA VAL A 2 3.83 14.95 -34.47
C VAL A 2 5.28 14.63 -34.83
N ALA A 3 5.52 13.49 -35.48
CA ALA A 3 6.85 13.03 -35.86
C ALA A 3 6.89 12.67 -37.35
N GLY A 4 7.96 13.07 -38.05
CA GLY A 4 8.15 12.79 -39.47
C GLY A 4 9.58 13.06 -39.94
N THR A 5 9.93 12.66 -41.16
CA THR A 5 11.30 12.81 -41.70
C THR A 5 11.51 14.17 -42.39
N GLU A 6 10.50 14.65 -43.11
CA GLU A 6 10.54 15.90 -43.87
C GLU A 6 9.23 16.67 -43.74
N ASN A 7 9.32 18.00 -43.80
CA ASN A 7 8.20 18.93 -43.87
C ASN A 7 7.21 18.74 -42.70
N VAL A 8 7.69 18.80 -41.46
CA VAL A 8 6.84 18.54 -40.29
C VAL A 8 6.38 19.85 -39.66
N GLY A 9 5.08 20.06 -39.59
CA GLY A 9 4.48 21.16 -38.82
C GLY A 9 3.71 20.65 -37.62
N GLY A 10 3.61 21.46 -36.57
CA GLY A 10 2.73 21.14 -35.43
C GLY A 10 1.25 21.03 -35.79
N LEU A 11 0.84 21.61 -36.93
CA LEU A 11 -0.50 21.45 -37.50
C LEU A 11 -0.46 21.01 -38.97
N VAL A 12 0.38 21.64 -39.81
CA VAL A 12 0.40 21.41 -41.26
C VAL A 12 1.81 21.07 -41.74
N GLY A 13 1.99 19.95 -42.44
CA GLY A 13 3.30 19.62 -42.99
C GLY A 13 3.70 20.51 -44.20
N PHE A 14 2.80 20.64 -45.17
CA PHE A 14 3.05 21.37 -46.42
C PHE A 14 1.81 22.17 -46.84
N ASN A 15 1.92 23.51 -46.86
CA ASN A 15 0.86 24.42 -47.29
C ASN A 15 1.17 24.98 -48.69
N LEU A 16 0.53 24.46 -49.73
CA LEU A 16 0.73 24.90 -51.12
C LEU A 16 -0.47 25.70 -51.63
N ASN A 17 -0.32 27.01 -51.82
CA ASN A 17 -1.36 27.88 -52.37
C ASN A 17 -2.72 27.86 -51.61
N HIS A 18 -2.72 27.50 -50.31
CA HIS A 18 -3.90 27.53 -49.45
C HIS A 18 -3.71 28.48 -48.25
N THR A 19 -4.80 28.74 -47.54
CA THR A 19 -4.82 29.61 -46.36
C THR A 19 -4.89 28.77 -45.08
N ILE A 20 -3.98 29.05 -44.14
CA ILE A 20 -4.07 28.63 -42.74
C ILE A 20 -4.49 29.88 -41.95
N GLU A 21 -5.69 29.87 -41.39
CA GLU A 21 -6.24 31.02 -40.65
C GLU A 21 -6.83 30.62 -39.30
N ASN A 22 -6.63 31.46 -38.28
CA ASN A 22 -7.20 31.26 -36.93
C ASN A 22 -6.91 29.85 -36.38
N CYS A 23 -5.67 29.40 -36.55
CA CYS A 23 -5.22 28.07 -36.17
C CYS A 23 -4.18 28.13 -35.05
N TYR A 24 -4.02 27.05 -34.29
CA TYR A 24 -2.92 26.95 -33.33
C TYR A 24 -2.33 25.54 -33.22
N ALA A 25 -1.10 25.45 -32.73
CA ALA A 25 -0.39 24.18 -32.50
C ALA A 25 0.32 24.15 -31.14
N THR A 26 0.20 23.02 -30.44
CA THR A 26 0.80 22.82 -29.11
C THR A 26 1.47 21.46 -28.95
N GLY A 27 1.28 20.55 -29.90
CA GLY A 27 1.90 19.23 -29.84
C GLY A 27 3.40 19.30 -30.15
N THR A 28 4.21 18.52 -29.42
CA THR A 28 5.64 18.37 -29.69
C THR A 28 5.90 17.95 -31.13
N VAL A 29 6.80 18.66 -31.80
CA VAL A 29 7.20 18.41 -33.19
C VAL A 29 8.58 17.76 -33.19
N THR A 30 8.73 16.66 -33.91
CA THR A 30 10.02 15.98 -34.07
C THR A 30 10.26 15.70 -35.56
N ALA A 31 11.36 16.24 -36.09
CA ALA A 31 11.77 15.97 -37.47
C ALA A 31 13.28 15.83 -37.61
N THR A 32 13.69 15.11 -38.66
CA THR A 32 15.10 14.96 -39.02
C THR A 32 15.61 16.06 -39.96
N SER A 33 14.72 16.88 -40.52
CA SER A 33 15.06 17.99 -41.42
C SER A 33 14.26 19.26 -41.08
N VAL A 34 13.40 19.73 -41.98
CA VAL A 34 12.62 20.96 -41.83
C VAL A 34 11.41 20.73 -40.94
N ALA A 35 11.35 21.50 -39.85
CA ALA A 35 10.23 21.52 -38.92
C ALA A 35 9.81 22.95 -38.57
N GLY A 36 8.52 23.14 -38.32
CA GLY A 36 8.00 24.38 -37.74
C GLY A 36 6.90 24.14 -36.74
N GLY A 37 6.75 25.09 -35.82
CA GLY A 37 5.81 25.01 -34.71
C GLY A 37 4.36 24.96 -35.16
N LEU A 38 3.99 25.63 -36.26
CA LEU A 38 2.68 25.52 -36.90
C LEU A 38 2.77 24.74 -38.22
N CYS A 39 3.71 25.12 -39.09
CA CYS A 39 3.80 24.59 -40.45
C CYS A 39 5.22 24.09 -40.79
N GLY A 40 5.35 23.01 -41.56
CA GLY A 40 6.64 22.58 -42.09
C GLY A 40 7.10 23.51 -43.22
N TYR A 41 6.42 23.46 -44.36
CA TYR A 41 6.67 24.30 -45.54
C TYR A 41 5.46 25.15 -45.89
N ASN A 42 5.65 26.45 -46.03
CA ASN A 42 4.60 27.37 -46.46
C ASN A 42 4.92 28.02 -47.82
N PHE A 43 4.05 27.77 -48.79
CA PHE A 43 3.95 28.48 -50.08
C PHE A 43 2.59 29.19 -50.23
N GLY A 44 1.72 29.10 -49.22
CA GLY A 44 0.40 29.74 -49.20
C GLY A 44 0.35 30.94 -48.27
N ILE A 45 -0.85 31.23 -47.73
CA ILE A 45 -1.08 32.30 -46.77
C ILE A 45 -1.21 31.70 -45.36
N ILE A 46 -0.54 32.28 -44.38
CA ILE A 46 -0.80 32.02 -42.96
C ILE A 46 -1.22 33.33 -42.30
N THR A 47 -2.38 33.33 -41.65
CA THR A 47 -2.90 34.52 -40.96
C THR A 47 -3.41 34.18 -39.56
N ASN A 48 -3.22 35.09 -38.60
CA ASN A 48 -3.81 35.00 -37.25
C ASN A 48 -3.66 33.63 -36.60
N SER A 49 -2.45 33.08 -36.64
CA SER A 49 -2.21 31.70 -36.19
C SER A 49 -1.05 31.65 -35.21
N TYR A 50 -1.06 30.64 -34.34
CA TYR A 50 -0.26 30.64 -33.12
C TYR A 50 0.39 29.29 -32.86
N TYR A 51 1.54 29.25 -32.19
CA TYR A 51 2.10 27.96 -31.76
C TYR A 51 2.93 28.10 -30.49
N ASP A 52 2.82 27.11 -29.62
CA ASP A 52 3.52 27.14 -28.33
C ASP A 52 4.98 26.76 -28.53
N THR A 53 5.86 27.73 -28.32
CA THR A 53 7.30 27.59 -28.60
C THR A 53 7.97 26.51 -27.76
N GLN A 54 7.45 26.24 -26.56
CA GLN A 54 8.02 25.29 -25.60
C GLN A 54 7.44 23.89 -25.82
N THR A 55 6.12 23.75 -25.94
CA THR A 55 5.51 22.42 -26.08
C THR A 55 5.70 21.82 -27.46
N THR A 56 5.74 22.65 -28.51
CA THR A 56 6.15 22.20 -29.85
C THR A 56 7.65 21.90 -29.92
N GLY A 57 8.45 22.52 -29.06
CA GLY A 57 9.91 22.43 -29.06
C GLY A 57 10.59 23.23 -30.18
N MET A 58 9.84 24.06 -30.93
CA MET A 58 10.32 24.74 -32.14
C MET A 58 10.85 26.15 -31.91
N GLY A 59 10.86 26.65 -30.67
CA GLY A 59 11.31 28.02 -30.36
C GLY A 59 10.51 29.05 -31.17
N ASN A 60 11.18 30.00 -31.83
CA ASN A 60 10.52 31.02 -32.67
C ASN A 60 10.33 30.59 -34.14
N THR A 61 10.46 29.29 -34.44
CA THR A 61 10.31 28.78 -35.81
C THR A 61 8.87 28.39 -36.08
N GLY A 62 8.04 29.32 -36.53
CA GLY A 62 6.63 29.03 -36.84
C GLY A 62 6.43 28.20 -38.10
N CYS A 63 7.25 28.47 -39.12
CA CYS A 63 7.38 27.67 -40.32
C CYS A 63 8.83 27.20 -40.47
N GLY A 64 9.04 25.92 -40.78
CA GLY A 64 10.39 25.42 -41.06
C GLY A 64 10.98 26.00 -42.35
N TYR A 65 10.14 26.20 -43.36
CA TYR A 65 10.46 26.94 -44.58
C TYR A 65 9.26 27.80 -44.99
N ASN A 66 9.50 29.05 -45.36
CA ASN A 66 8.45 29.96 -45.83
C ASN A 66 8.86 30.67 -47.13
N SER A 67 8.07 30.46 -48.19
CA SER A 67 8.08 31.23 -49.44
C SER A 67 6.70 31.81 -49.76
N GLY A 68 5.75 31.71 -48.83
CA GLY A 68 4.42 32.31 -48.91
C GLY A 68 4.28 33.57 -48.05
N THR A 69 3.04 34.04 -47.90
CA THR A 69 2.72 35.24 -47.10
C THR A 69 2.35 34.84 -45.69
N ILE A 70 2.99 35.49 -44.71
CA ILE A 70 2.66 35.30 -43.29
C ILE A 70 2.24 36.64 -42.71
N THR A 71 1.10 36.68 -42.04
CA THR A 71 0.61 37.84 -41.31
C THR A 71 0.15 37.39 -39.92
N ASN A 72 0.74 37.90 -38.85
CA ASN A 72 0.36 37.52 -37.49
C ASN A 72 0.44 35.99 -37.21
N LEU A 73 1.54 35.36 -37.62
CA LEU A 73 1.96 34.06 -37.09
C LEU A 73 2.84 34.30 -35.87
N ALA A 74 2.35 33.99 -34.68
CA ALA A 74 3.08 34.25 -33.44
C ALA A 74 3.47 32.94 -32.73
N GLY A 75 4.76 32.80 -32.43
CA GLY A 75 5.23 31.86 -31.43
C GLY A 75 5.04 32.50 -30.06
N LEU A 76 4.28 31.86 -29.18
CA LEU A 76 4.09 32.33 -27.81
C LEU A 76 4.68 31.29 -26.86
N THR A 77 5.28 31.74 -25.77
CA THR A 77 5.63 30.85 -24.65
C THR A 77 4.40 30.17 -24.08
N THR A 78 4.55 29.07 -23.34
CA THR A 78 3.42 28.42 -22.67
C THR A 78 2.68 29.37 -21.74
N GLU A 79 3.37 30.33 -21.10
CA GLU A 79 2.74 31.34 -20.26
C GLU A 79 2.02 32.43 -21.07
N GLU A 80 2.57 32.89 -22.19
CA GLU A 80 1.87 33.84 -23.08
C GLU A 80 0.69 33.18 -23.79
N PHE A 81 0.76 31.87 -24.06
CA PHE A 81 -0.39 31.10 -24.54
C PHE A 81 -1.56 31.23 -23.58
N LYS A 82 -1.31 31.40 -22.27
CA LYS A 82 -2.34 31.46 -21.24
C LYS A 82 -3.10 32.78 -21.15
N THR A 83 -2.60 33.85 -21.77
CA THR A 83 -3.09 35.21 -21.53
C THR A 83 -4.03 35.75 -22.62
N ASN A 84 -4.64 34.88 -23.45
CA ASN A 84 -5.67 35.23 -24.44
C ASN A 84 -5.27 36.30 -25.48
N VAL A 85 -4.06 36.19 -26.03
CA VAL A 85 -3.54 37.11 -27.04
C VAL A 85 -3.90 36.74 -28.50
N PHE A 86 -4.87 35.85 -28.71
CA PHE A 86 -5.21 35.28 -30.02
C PHE A 86 -6.11 36.23 -30.84
N THR A 87 -5.48 37.15 -31.55
CA THR A 87 -6.14 38.01 -32.53
C THR A 87 -6.76 37.15 -33.64
N GLY A 88 -8.02 37.43 -34.00
CA GLY A 88 -8.76 36.67 -35.02
C GLY A 88 -9.59 35.51 -34.48
N PHE A 89 -9.35 35.06 -33.23
CA PHE A 89 -10.20 34.09 -32.56
C PHE A 89 -11.40 34.78 -31.91
N ALA A 90 -12.58 34.20 -32.09
CA ALA A 90 -13.83 34.69 -31.52
C ALA A 90 -14.06 34.08 -30.12
N PHE A 91 -13.52 34.74 -29.08
CA PHE A 91 -13.75 34.35 -27.69
C PHE A 91 -15.09 34.90 -27.16
N GLY A 92 -15.92 34.04 -26.57
CA GLY A 92 -17.22 34.48 -26.05
C GLY A 92 -18.12 33.40 -25.47
N ASN A 93 -17.67 32.15 -25.42
CA ASN A 93 -18.32 31.03 -24.74
C ASN A 93 -19.77 30.80 -25.21
N ASN A 94 -20.08 31.05 -26.49
CA ASN A 94 -21.42 30.89 -27.05
C ASN A 94 -21.35 30.39 -28.52
N ASP A 95 -22.51 30.05 -29.10
CA ASP A 95 -22.59 29.47 -30.45
C ASP A 95 -22.00 30.38 -31.55
N ASP A 96 -22.05 31.71 -31.36
CA ASP A 96 -21.48 32.69 -32.29
C ASP A 96 -19.97 32.93 -32.04
N ASN A 97 -19.50 32.70 -30.80
CA ASN A 97 -18.12 32.90 -30.36
C ASN A 97 -17.62 31.68 -29.57
N PRO A 98 -17.23 30.59 -30.27
CA PRO A 98 -17.11 29.29 -29.63
C PRO A 98 -15.78 29.04 -28.90
N TRP A 99 -14.89 30.02 -28.83
CA TRP A 99 -13.58 29.83 -28.20
C TRP A 99 -13.55 30.34 -26.75
N THR A 100 -12.80 29.64 -25.91
CA THR A 100 -12.52 30.01 -24.51
C THR A 100 -11.13 29.55 -24.08
N ALA A 101 -10.71 29.84 -22.84
CA ALA A 101 -9.38 29.56 -22.31
C ALA A 101 -9.47 28.85 -20.94
N ASN A 102 -8.76 27.72 -20.80
CA ASN A 102 -8.87 26.85 -19.62
C ASN A 102 -7.84 27.25 -18.55
N GLU A 103 -7.73 26.50 -17.47
CA GLU A 103 -6.66 26.68 -16.45
C GLU A 103 -5.24 26.53 -17.03
N ASN A 104 -5.11 25.85 -18.18
CA ASN A 104 -3.88 25.79 -18.97
C ASN A 104 -3.78 26.91 -20.02
N GLY A 105 -4.79 27.78 -20.07
CA GLY A 105 -4.93 29.03 -20.81
C GLY A 105 -4.88 28.94 -22.33
N ARG A 106 -4.95 27.75 -22.93
CA ARG A 106 -4.95 27.57 -24.39
C ARG A 106 -6.35 27.78 -24.98
N PRO A 107 -6.50 28.31 -26.22
CA PRO A 107 -7.78 28.36 -26.90
C PRO A 107 -8.35 26.95 -27.02
N PHE A 108 -9.60 26.79 -26.62
CA PHE A 108 -10.35 25.56 -26.83
C PHE A 108 -11.81 25.89 -27.10
N LEU A 109 -12.53 24.95 -27.72
CA LEU A 109 -13.95 25.12 -27.97
C LEU A 109 -14.71 25.04 -26.65
N TYR A 110 -15.62 25.96 -26.33
CA TYR A 110 -16.39 25.89 -25.06
C TYR A 110 -17.27 24.63 -24.92
N ARG A 111 -17.45 23.88 -26.02
CA ARG A 111 -18.11 22.57 -26.02
C ARG A 111 -17.15 21.40 -25.72
N GLN A 112 -15.85 21.65 -25.58
CA GLN A 112 -14.82 20.66 -25.23
C GLN A 112 -14.41 20.83 -23.76
N SER A 113 -14.82 19.84 -22.95
CA SER A 113 -14.20 19.43 -21.67
C SER A 113 -14.64 20.09 -20.36
N ALA A 114 -15.51 19.35 -19.66
CA ALA A 114 -15.31 18.98 -18.26
C ALA A 114 -14.02 18.13 -18.13
N ALA A 115 -13.19 18.38 -17.12
CA ALA A 115 -12.00 17.58 -16.87
C ALA A 115 -12.29 16.58 -15.73
N VAL A 116 -12.07 15.29 -15.93
CA VAL A 116 -12.16 14.32 -14.82
C VAL A 116 -10.76 14.03 -14.31
N SER A 117 -10.48 14.45 -13.08
CA SER A 117 -9.34 13.92 -12.33
C SER A 117 -9.71 12.51 -11.89
N ASN A 118 -9.07 11.49 -12.46
CA ASN A 118 -9.23 10.12 -11.98
C ASN A 118 -8.88 10.06 -10.48
N GLY A 119 -9.90 9.82 -9.66
CA GLY A 119 -9.74 9.39 -8.27
C GLY A 119 -9.52 7.88 -8.19
N THR A 120 -9.05 7.41 -7.04
CA THR A 120 -8.73 6.01 -6.75
C THR A 120 -10.02 5.26 -6.31
N ALA A 121 -10.16 3.99 -6.74
CA ALA A 121 -11.17 2.95 -6.42
C ALA A 121 -12.52 3.31 -5.75
N ALA A 122 -13.63 2.76 -6.29
CA ALA A 122 -15.05 2.91 -5.85
C ALA A 122 -15.61 4.35 -5.74
N ASN A 123 -14.75 5.37 -5.80
CA ASN A 123 -15.07 6.78 -5.64
C ASN A 123 -14.41 7.57 -6.78
N ASN A 124 -15.19 8.00 -7.76
CA ASN A 124 -14.66 8.79 -8.89
C ASN A 124 -15.15 10.24 -8.78
N THR A 125 -14.21 11.19 -8.66
CA THR A 125 -14.50 12.63 -8.67
C THR A 125 -14.49 13.16 -10.09
N ILE A 126 -15.64 13.59 -10.58
CA ILE A 126 -15.77 14.24 -11.89
C ILE A 126 -15.69 15.76 -11.65
N ALA A 127 -14.85 16.48 -12.41
CA ALA A 127 -14.84 17.95 -12.41
C ALA A 127 -15.52 18.50 -13.68
N GLY A 128 -16.70 19.10 -13.51
CA GLY A 128 -17.41 19.80 -14.57
C GLY A 128 -17.21 21.31 -14.50
N TYR A 129 -17.14 22.00 -15.63
CA TYR A 129 -17.21 23.47 -15.67
C TYR A 129 -18.57 23.89 -16.24
N ALA A 130 -19.21 24.88 -15.61
CA ALA A 130 -20.48 25.46 -16.05
C ALA A 130 -20.25 26.90 -16.50
N ALA A 131 -20.58 27.23 -17.76
CA ALA A 131 -20.57 28.60 -18.24
C ALA A 131 -22.02 29.13 -18.42
N GLN A 132 -22.26 30.37 -18.00
CA GLN A 132 -23.52 31.08 -18.24
C GLN A 132 -23.66 31.46 -19.72
N ASN A 133 -24.76 31.05 -20.33
CA ASN A 133 -25.13 31.37 -21.71
C ASN A 133 -26.05 32.61 -21.78
N GLY A 134 -25.82 33.65 -20.96
CA GLY A 134 -26.81 34.74 -20.78
C GLY A 134 -28.20 34.29 -20.27
N ALA A 135 -28.48 32.99 -20.25
CA ALA A 135 -29.59 32.30 -19.62
C ALA A 135 -29.20 31.94 -18.18
N THR A 136 -30.18 32.00 -17.28
CA THR A 136 -29.94 31.68 -15.87
C THR A 136 -29.76 30.18 -15.74
N ILE A 137 -28.57 29.74 -15.33
CA ILE A 137 -28.35 28.33 -14.97
C ILE A 137 -29.13 28.06 -13.69
N THR A 138 -30.06 27.11 -13.74
CA THR A 138 -30.91 26.71 -12.62
C THR A 138 -30.41 25.46 -11.91
N GLU A 139 -29.62 24.63 -12.60
CA GLU A 139 -29.08 23.39 -12.05
C GLU A 139 -27.73 23.05 -12.68
N THR A 140 -26.86 22.47 -11.87
CA THR A 140 -25.62 21.83 -12.31
C THR A 140 -25.57 20.42 -11.72
N GLY A 141 -24.87 19.51 -12.37
CA GLY A 141 -24.76 18.15 -11.85
C GLY A 141 -23.89 17.23 -12.69
N ILE A 142 -23.97 15.95 -12.36
CA ILE A 142 -23.31 14.85 -13.07
C ILE A 142 -24.37 13.85 -13.50
N ARG A 143 -24.19 13.26 -14.68
CA ARG A 143 -24.89 12.02 -15.03
C ARG A 143 -23.90 10.93 -15.41
N TYR A 144 -24.28 9.70 -15.12
CA TYR A 144 -23.43 8.53 -15.33
C TYR A 144 -24.29 7.31 -15.69
N THR A 145 -23.67 6.32 -16.33
CA THR A 145 -24.31 5.05 -16.65
C THR A 145 -23.27 3.95 -16.85
N LEU A 146 -23.69 2.70 -16.65
CA LEU A 146 -22.93 1.54 -17.10
C LEU A 146 -22.84 1.59 -18.63
N LEU A 147 -21.63 1.43 -19.17
CA LEU A 147 -21.41 1.45 -20.61
C LEU A 147 -22.27 0.41 -21.35
N SER A 148 -22.57 -0.71 -20.69
CA SER A 148 -23.41 -1.80 -21.22
C SER A 148 -24.91 -1.51 -21.22
N GLU A 149 -25.39 -0.62 -20.35
CA GLU A 149 -26.83 -0.40 -20.16
C GLU A 149 -27.32 0.90 -20.81
N MET A 150 -26.50 1.96 -20.78
CA MET A 150 -26.85 3.30 -21.29
C MET A 150 -28.09 3.93 -20.62
N ASN A 151 -28.52 3.42 -19.47
CA ASN A 151 -29.54 4.00 -18.61
C ASN A 151 -28.91 5.08 -17.73
N TRP A 152 -29.10 6.34 -18.10
CA TRP A 152 -28.46 7.48 -17.43
C TRP A 152 -29.09 7.80 -16.08
N GLY A 153 -28.31 7.62 -15.01
CA GLY A 153 -28.57 8.24 -13.71
C GLY A 153 -28.12 9.69 -13.70
N GLN A 154 -28.81 10.54 -12.94
CA GLN A 154 -28.52 11.98 -12.86
C GLN A 154 -28.50 12.41 -11.39
N GLN A 155 -27.49 13.19 -11.01
CA GLN A 155 -27.31 13.72 -9.67
C GLN A 155 -27.01 15.22 -9.73
N ALA A 156 -27.85 16.02 -9.08
CA ALA A 156 -27.63 17.45 -8.96
C ALA A 156 -26.49 17.72 -7.97
N VAL A 157 -25.54 18.57 -8.38
CA VAL A 157 -24.32 18.88 -7.64
C VAL A 157 -24.05 20.38 -7.77
N ALA A 158 -23.88 21.07 -6.64
CA ALA A 158 -23.61 22.49 -6.63
C ALA A 158 -22.25 22.81 -7.28
N ASN A 159 -22.23 23.81 -8.16
CA ASN A 159 -20.99 24.40 -8.64
C ASN A 159 -20.33 25.21 -7.50
N SER A 160 -19.14 24.78 -7.07
CA SER A 160 -18.33 25.46 -6.06
C SER A 160 -17.07 26.00 -6.72
N ALA A 161 -16.87 27.33 -6.66
CA ALA A 161 -15.68 28.00 -7.20
C ALA A 161 -15.40 27.73 -8.70
N GLY A 162 -16.43 27.46 -9.51
CA GLY A 162 -16.30 27.22 -10.95
C GLY A 162 -16.21 25.75 -11.35
N ALA A 163 -16.20 24.82 -10.38
CA ALA A 163 -16.18 23.38 -10.61
C ALA A 163 -17.40 22.66 -10.02
N ILE A 164 -17.94 21.70 -10.76
CA ILE A 164 -18.90 20.70 -10.31
C ILE A 164 -18.07 19.49 -9.88
N LEU A 165 -17.90 19.29 -8.57
CA LEU A 165 -17.13 18.18 -8.00
C LEU A 165 -18.05 17.25 -7.22
N HIS A 166 -18.06 15.97 -7.55
CA HIS A 166 -18.82 14.98 -6.79
C HIS A 166 -18.28 13.56 -6.97
N THR A 167 -18.33 12.81 -5.87
CA THR A 167 -17.89 11.42 -5.76
C THR A 167 -19.09 10.50 -5.96
N LEU A 168 -19.04 9.68 -7.00
CA LEU A 168 -20.03 8.64 -7.25
C LEU A 168 -19.84 7.47 -6.27
N THR A 169 -20.91 7.04 -5.60
CA THR A 169 -20.91 5.91 -4.66
C THR A 169 -21.91 4.83 -5.10
N GLY A 170 -21.74 3.60 -4.61
CA GLY A 170 -22.67 2.49 -4.91
C GLY A 170 -22.59 1.97 -6.35
N LEU A 171 -21.46 2.18 -7.03
CA LEU A 171 -21.22 1.66 -8.37
C LEU A 171 -20.99 0.15 -8.33
N LEU A 172 -21.38 -0.54 -9.39
CA LEU A 172 -21.03 -1.94 -9.60
C LEU A 172 -19.53 -2.01 -9.82
N VAL A 173 -18.85 -2.78 -8.97
CA VAL A 173 -17.40 -2.97 -9.07
C VAL A 173 -17.02 -3.78 -10.31
N ASP A 174 -15.77 -3.65 -10.73
CA ASP A 174 -15.21 -4.26 -11.94
C ASP A 174 -16.02 -3.98 -13.22
N SER A 175 -16.67 -2.80 -13.25
CA SER A 175 -17.54 -2.39 -14.34
C SER A 175 -17.10 -1.07 -14.95
N VAL A 176 -17.25 -0.97 -16.27
CA VAL A 176 -16.96 0.25 -17.02
C VAL A 176 -18.16 1.18 -17.00
N TYR A 177 -17.95 2.38 -16.48
CA TYR A 177 -18.91 3.46 -16.47
C TYR A 177 -18.52 4.55 -17.44
N ILE A 178 -19.52 5.26 -17.93
CA ILE A 178 -19.35 6.53 -18.61
C ILE A 178 -20.06 7.62 -17.82
N ALA A 179 -19.47 8.81 -17.76
CA ALA A 179 -20.06 9.95 -17.07
C ALA A 179 -19.68 11.28 -17.71
N HIS A 180 -20.52 12.30 -17.49
CA HIS A 180 -20.19 13.68 -17.80
C HIS A 180 -20.92 14.64 -16.87
N ALA A 181 -20.43 15.87 -16.81
CA ALA A 181 -21.14 16.96 -16.15
C ALA A 181 -22.26 17.51 -17.02
N TYR A 182 -23.27 18.12 -16.39
CA TYR A 182 -24.32 18.85 -17.08
C TYR A 182 -24.66 20.17 -16.39
N THR A 183 -25.25 21.07 -17.17
CA THR A 183 -25.97 22.24 -16.67
C THR A 183 -27.38 22.26 -17.24
N LYS A 184 -28.30 22.91 -16.54
CA LYS A 184 -29.68 23.13 -16.96
C LYS A 184 -30.00 24.61 -16.88
N ASP A 185 -30.59 25.16 -17.93
CA ASP A 185 -31.03 26.55 -17.94
C ASP A 185 -32.45 26.72 -17.37
N ASP A 186 -32.89 27.97 -17.27
CA ASP A 186 -34.22 28.40 -16.84
C ASP A 186 -35.34 28.02 -17.83
N ALA A 187 -35.00 27.67 -19.07
CA ALA A 187 -35.90 27.07 -20.04
C ALA A 187 -36.01 25.54 -19.91
N GLY A 188 -35.24 24.93 -19.00
CA GLY A 188 -35.23 23.49 -18.74
C GLY A 188 -34.41 22.66 -19.72
N LYS A 189 -33.60 23.29 -20.57
CA LYS A 189 -32.72 22.62 -21.53
C LYS A 189 -31.41 22.22 -20.85
N TYR A 190 -30.94 21.02 -21.17
CA TYR A 190 -29.69 20.48 -20.68
C TYR A 190 -28.53 20.72 -21.65
N TYR A 191 -27.37 21.01 -21.07
CA TYR A 191 -26.09 21.10 -21.76
C TYR A 191 -25.14 20.10 -21.12
N PHE A 192 -24.43 19.31 -21.93
CA PHE A 192 -23.56 18.24 -21.47
C PHE A 192 -22.11 18.54 -21.84
N GLY A 193 -21.20 18.30 -20.90
CA GLY A 193 -19.75 18.34 -21.15
C GLY A 193 -19.24 17.05 -21.79
N ASP A 194 -17.92 16.93 -21.90
CA ASP A 194 -17.28 15.72 -22.44
C ASP A 194 -17.59 14.47 -21.61
N MET A 195 -17.80 13.37 -22.32
CA MET A 195 -17.90 12.04 -21.72
C MET A 195 -16.53 11.51 -21.32
N VAL A 196 -16.47 10.98 -20.11
CA VAL A 196 -15.32 10.24 -19.60
C VAL A 196 -15.71 8.79 -19.34
N ASN A 197 -14.74 7.91 -19.52
CA ASN A 197 -14.88 6.49 -19.20
C ASN A 197 -14.01 6.20 -17.98
N PHE A 198 -14.55 5.46 -17.02
CA PHE A 198 -13.81 5.03 -15.84
C PHE A 198 -14.24 3.63 -15.42
N ILE A 199 -13.37 2.96 -14.67
CA ILE A 199 -13.64 1.64 -14.10
C ILE A 199 -13.94 1.85 -12.63
N ALA A 200 -15.09 1.35 -12.17
CA ALA A 200 -15.36 1.27 -10.74
C ALA A 200 -14.58 0.06 -10.20
N GLU A 201 -13.36 0.27 -9.73
CA GLU A 201 -12.54 -0.82 -9.19
C GLU A 201 -13.10 -1.35 -7.86
N LEU A 202 -13.01 -2.67 -7.65
CA LEU A 202 -13.29 -3.29 -6.36
C LEU A 202 -12.14 -2.98 -5.40
N ALA A 203 -12.45 -2.35 -4.27
CA ALA A 203 -11.49 -2.24 -3.17
C ALA A 203 -11.33 -3.62 -2.51
N LEU A 204 -10.20 -4.28 -2.74
CA LEU A 204 -9.84 -5.54 -2.11
C LEU A 204 -9.11 -5.27 -0.80
N THR A 205 -9.68 -5.76 0.30
CA THR A 205 -9.06 -5.75 1.63
C THR A 205 -7.91 -6.75 1.68
N PRO A 206 -6.69 -6.36 2.13
CA PRO A 206 -5.60 -7.31 2.34
C PRO A 206 -5.98 -8.39 3.35
N LEU A 207 -5.90 -9.67 2.97
CA LEU A 207 -6.16 -10.80 3.84
C LEU A 207 -4.87 -11.54 4.19
N PRO A 208 -4.66 -11.93 5.46
CA PRO A 208 -3.50 -12.74 5.83
C PRO A 208 -3.62 -14.16 5.25
N ILE A 209 -2.55 -14.66 4.64
CA ILE A 209 -2.49 -16.00 4.04
C ILE A 209 -1.49 -16.93 4.74
N VAL A 210 -0.44 -16.38 5.35
CA VAL A 210 0.59 -17.16 6.05
C VAL A 210 1.03 -16.42 7.31
N PHE A 211 1.09 -17.14 8.42
CA PHE A 211 1.65 -16.67 9.68
C PHE A 211 2.97 -17.37 9.98
N HIS A 212 3.92 -16.62 10.52
CA HIS A 212 5.14 -17.13 11.11
C HIS A 212 5.27 -16.59 12.53
N PRO A 213 5.43 -17.44 13.55
CA PRO A 213 5.06 -18.86 13.54
C PRO A 213 3.63 -19.10 13.05
N GLU A 214 3.32 -20.32 12.64
CA GLU A 214 1.95 -20.69 12.28
C GLU A 214 1.00 -20.48 13.46
N GLU A 215 -0.26 -20.19 13.17
CA GLU A 215 -1.32 -20.05 14.18
C GLU A 215 -1.41 -21.33 15.03
N ASN A 216 -1.40 -21.15 16.35
CA ASN A 216 -1.36 -22.20 17.37
C ASN A 216 -0.13 -23.12 17.31
N ALA A 217 0.97 -22.71 16.65
CA ALA A 217 2.21 -23.49 16.64
C ALA A 217 2.74 -23.73 18.06
N THR A 218 3.27 -24.93 18.29
CA THR A 218 3.91 -25.32 19.56
C THR A 218 5.40 -25.55 19.33
N GLU A 219 6.19 -25.48 20.40
CA GLU A 219 7.64 -25.72 20.34
C GLU A 219 8.38 -24.73 19.43
N VAL A 220 7.93 -23.47 19.41
CA VAL A 220 8.58 -22.40 18.64
C VAL A 220 9.94 -22.02 19.26
N PRO A 221 11.04 -21.98 18.50
CA PRO A 221 12.35 -21.53 19.00
C PRO A 221 12.31 -20.09 19.54
N LEU A 222 13.19 -19.76 20.49
CA LEU A 222 13.17 -18.43 21.13
C LEU A 222 13.58 -17.28 20.19
N ALA A 223 14.47 -17.55 19.24
CA ALA A 223 14.93 -16.59 18.22
C ALA A 223 14.17 -16.77 16.89
N ASN A 224 12.89 -17.17 16.95
CA ASN A 224 12.11 -17.44 15.74
C ASN A 224 11.56 -16.15 15.11
N ILE A 225 11.44 -16.15 13.78
CA ILE A 225 10.89 -15.02 13.04
C ILE A 225 9.38 -14.89 13.32
N VAL A 226 8.92 -13.67 13.59
CA VAL A 226 7.49 -13.33 13.58
C VAL A 226 7.14 -12.53 12.32
N ALA A 227 6.17 -13.01 11.54
CA ALA A 227 5.74 -12.35 10.31
C ALA A 227 4.33 -12.75 9.89
N VAL A 228 3.72 -11.92 9.04
CA VAL A 228 2.47 -12.22 8.35
C VAL A 228 2.59 -11.84 6.87
N GLU A 229 2.13 -12.73 5.99
CA GLU A 229 2.05 -12.51 4.53
C GLU A 229 0.60 -12.31 4.10
N PHE A 230 0.37 -11.42 3.14
CA PHE A 230 -0.94 -11.06 2.60
C PHE A 230 -1.14 -11.60 1.18
N ASP A 231 -2.39 -11.79 0.79
CA ASP A 231 -2.81 -12.27 -0.54
C ASP A 231 -2.56 -11.29 -1.69
N ILE A 232 -2.36 -10.01 -1.35
CA ILE A 232 -2.15 -8.91 -2.29
C ILE A 232 -1.02 -7.97 -1.84
N PRO A 233 -0.36 -7.25 -2.78
CA PRO A 233 0.62 -6.20 -2.45
C PRO A 233 0.06 -5.14 -1.50
N ILE A 234 0.83 -4.76 -0.49
CA ILE A 234 0.41 -3.79 0.53
C ILE A 234 1.36 -2.60 0.60
N THR A 235 0.84 -1.47 1.07
CA THR A 235 1.61 -0.30 1.50
C THR A 235 1.41 -0.04 2.99
N GLN A 236 2.29 0.79 3.56
CA GLN A 236 2.32 1.08 4.98
C GLN A 236 1.12 1.96 5.40
N GLY A 237 0.33 1.47 6.36
CA GLY A 237 -0.62 2.26 7.14
C GLY A 237 -0.03 2.67 8.49
N ASP A 238 -0.79 2.52 9.58
CA ASP A 238 -0.29 2.79 10.94
C ASP A 238 0.24 1.51 11.61
N LEU A 239 1.56 1.36 11.61
CA LEU A 239 2.24 0.21 12.22
C LEU A 239 2.45 0.36 13.74
N SER A 240 2.15 1.52 14.32
CA SER A 240 2.52 1.82 15.72
C SER A 240 1.73 1.01 16.75
N GLY A 241 0.58 0.47 16.36
CA GLY A 241 -0.25 -0.39 17.23
C GLY A 241 0.04 -1.88 17.11
N ILE A 242 1.03 -2.31 16.32
CA ILE A 242 1.39 -3.73 16.23
C ILE A 242 2.10 -4.16 17.51
N THR A 243 1.62 -5.23 18.13
CA THR A 243 2.14 -5.72 19.41
C THR A 243 2.36 -7.23 19.41
N ILE A 244 3.27 -7.68 20.26
CA ILE A 244 3.40 -9.08 20.68
C ILE A 244 3.17 -9.10 22.20
N THR A 245 2.27 -9.97 22.67
CA THR A 245 1.89 -10.07 24.09
C THR A 245 2.14 -11.48 24.61
N PRO A 246 2.87 -11.68 25.73
CA PRO A 246 3.57 -10.65 26.50
C PRO A 246 4.68 -9.98 25.68
N ASP A 247 5.11 -8.77 26.08
CA ASP A 247 6.13 -8.02 25.35
C ASP A 247 7.49 -8.72 25.46
N PRO A 248 8.08 -9.22 24.35
CA PRO A 248 9.42 -9.79 24.36
C PRO A 248 10.52 -8.72 24.48
N GLY A 249 10.23 -7.45 24.14
CA GLY A 249 11.21 -6.38 24.02
C GLY A 249 11.53 -6.03 22.55
N ASN A 250 11.86 -4.75 22.31
CA ASN A 250 12.29 -4.21 21.01
C ASN A 250 11.37 -4.51 19.81
N VAL A 251 10.06 -4.61 20.03
CA VAL A 251 9.08 -4.91 18.97
C VAL A 251 9.02 -3.76 17.95
N THR A 252 9.44 -4.03 16.71
CA THR A 252 9.34 -3.09 15.58
C THR A 252 8.90 -3.80 14.30
N ALA A 253 7.98 -3.21 13.55
CA ALA A 253 7.45 -3.77 12.32
C ALA A 253 8.17 -3.23 11.09
N ILE A 254 8.50 -4.12 10.15
CA ILE A 254 9.06 -3.80 8.83
C ILE A 254 8.14 -4.36 7.76
N LEU A 255 7.77 -3.51 6.80
CA LEU A 255 6.98 -3.89 5.64
C LEU A 255 7.88 -4.08 4.41
N SER A 256 7.71 -5.19 3.71
CA SER A 256 8.37 -5.46 2.43
C SER A 256 7.45 -6.23 1.48
N GLY A 257 6.96 -5.56 0.44
CA GLY A 257 6.08 -6.16 -0.57
C GLY A 257 4.73 -6.58 0.00
N GLN A 258 4.55 -7.89 0.22
CA GLN A 258 3.32 -8.49 0.74
C GLN A 258 3.45 -8.95 2.21
N LYS A 259 4.54 -8.59 2.88
CA LYS A 259 4.91 -9.18 4.17
C LYS A 259 5.20 -8.09 5.21
N ILE A 260 4.64 -8.27 6.40
CA ILE A 260 5.12 -7.62 7.62
C ILE A 260 6.04 -8.60 8.34
N THR A 261 7.23 -8.15 8.74
CA THR A 261 8.15 -8.87 9.62
C THR A 261 8.34 -8.07 10.90
N LEU A 262 8.26 -8.71 12.06
CA LEU A 262 8.49 -8.08 13.36
C LEU A 262 9.92 -8.42 13.82
N ILE A 263 10.69 -7.37 14.13
CA ILE A 263 11.91 -7.49 14.91
C ILE A 263 11.50 -7.42 16.38
N HIS A 264 12.08 -8.29 17.20
CA HIS A 264 11.86 -8.35 18.64
C HIS A 264 13.08 -9.01 19.31
N ASP A 265 13.19 -8.89 20.64
CA ASP A 265 14.18 -9.64 21.43
C ASP A 265 13.79 -11.13 21.55
N ASP A 266 14.72 -11.98 22.00
CA ASP A 266 14.46 -13.42 22.16
C ASP A 266 13.25 -13.68 23.07
N PHE A 267 12.41 -14.65 22.69
CA PHE A 267 11.26 -15.04 23.49
C PHE A 267 11.64 -15.78 24.77
N GLU A 268 10.71 -15.80 25.73
CA GLU A 268 10.80 -16.59 26.95
C GLU A 268 10.32 -18.02 26.73
N TYR A 269 10.88 -18.96 27.50
CA TYR A 269 10.49 -20.37 27.47
C TYR A 269 9.04 -20.58 27.93
N SER A 270 8.40 -21.63 27.43
CA SER A 270 7.06 -22.09 27.87
C SER A 270 6.01 -20.98 27.92
N THR A 271 6.10 -20.00 27.03
CA THR A 271 5.25 -18.82 27.04
C THR A 271 4.38 -18.80 25.80
N THR A 272 3.09 -18.55 26.00
CA THR A 272 2.15 -18.26 24.91
C THR A 272 2.30 -16.79 24.54
N TYR A 273 2.67 -16.54 23.29
CA TYR A 273 2.70 -15.20 22.70
C TYR A 273 1.53 -15.04 21.73
N THR A 274 0.91 -13.87 21.76
CA THR A 274 -0.15 -13.44 20.85
C THR A 274 0.35 -12.21 20.10
N VAL A 275 0.35 -12.28 18.78
CA VAL A 275 0.64 -11.15 17.91
C VAL A 275 -0.67 -10.47 17.53
N THR A 276 -0.70 -9.15 17.55
CA THR A 276 -1.86 -8.34 17.14
C THR A 276 -1.40 -7.29 16.13
N VAL A 277 -2.02 -7.31 14.96
CA VAL A 277 -1.89 -6.29 13.92
C VAL A 277 -3.23 -5.56 13.84
N PRO A 278 -3.29 -4.27 14.24
CA PRO A 278 -4.55 -3.54 14.30
C PRO A 278 -5.14 -3.31 12.90
N ALA A 279 -6.45 -3.05 12.84
CA ALA A 279 -7.08 -2.57 11.62
C ALA A 279 -6.40 -1.28 11.15
N GLY A 280 -6.17 -1.13 9.84
CA GLY A 280 -5.47 0.06 9.30
C GLY A 280 -3.95 0.00 9.32
N ALA A 281 -3.34 -1.10 9.78
CA ALA A 281 -1.88 -1.26 9.76
C ALA A 281 -1.30 -1.35 8.34
N VAL A 282 -2.03 -1.93 7.41
CA VAL A 282 -1.64 -2.06 6.00
C VAL A 282 -2.77 -1.61 5.08
N ILE A 283 -2.38 -1.10 3.92
CA ILE A 283 -3.27 -0.47 2.95
C ILE A 283 -3.11 -1.15 1.59
N HIS A 284 -4.22 -1.34 0.87
CA HIS A 284 -4.24 -1.66 -0.55
C HIS A 284 -5.31 -0.79 -1.25
N GLY A 285 -4.88 0.16 -2.08
CA GLY A 285 -5.78 1.16 -2.64
C GLY A 285 -6.39 2.02 -1.53
N GLU A 286 -7.72 2.01 -1.40
CA GLU A 286 -8.46 2.65 -0.28
C GLU A 286 -8.80 1.67 0.85
N ALA A 287 -8.60 0.37 0.65
CA ALA A 287 -8.92 -0.63 1.65
C ALA A 287 -7.79 -0.80 2.67
N THR A 288 -8.17 -1.08 3.90
CA THR A 288 -7.25 -1.43 4.98
C THR A 288 -7.46 -2.88 5.40
N ASN A 289 -6.47 -3.48 6.07
CA ASN A 289 -6.71 -4.73 6.79
C ASN A 289 -7.69 -4.50 7.96
N GLU A 290 -8.44 -5.55 8.28
CA GLU A 290 -9.09 -5.70 9.58
C GLU A 290 -8.06 -6.07 10.66
N GLU A 291 -8.46 -6.07 11.93
CA GLU A 291 -7.60 -6.56 13.01
C GLU A 291 -7.25 -8.05 12.79
N ILE A 292 -5.97 -8.36 12.87
CA ILE A 292 -5.43 -9.71 12.73
C ILE A 292 -4.78 -10.09 14.06
N SER A 293 -5.08 -11.28 14.58
CA SER A 293 -4.44 -11.80 15.77
C SER A 293 -4.18 -13.30 15.63
N TRP A 294 -2.98 -13.74 16.01
CA TRP A 294 -2.61 -15.15 16.07
C TRP A 294 -1.72 -15.43 17.27
N SER A 295 -1.71 -16.68 17.74
CA SER A 295 -0.89 -17.08 18.90
C SER A 295 0.00 -18.27 18.62
N PHE A 296 1.08 -18.41 19.39
CA PHE A 296 1.98 -19.56 19.37
C PHE A 296 2.58 -19.80 20.75
N ILE A 297 3.15 -20.99 20.96
CA ILE A 297 3.76 -21.41 22.23
C ILE A 297 5.23 -21.73 21.98
N THR A 298 6.10 -21.06 22.72
CA THR A 298 7.54 -21.30 22.64
C THR A 298 7.94 -22.65 23.21
N ILE A 299 9.11 -23.13 22.80
CA ILE A 299 9.71 -24.36 23.34
C ILE A 299 9.67 -24.36 24.87
N ILE A 300 9.33 -25.52 25.41
CA ILE A 300 9.59 -25.81 26.81
C ILE A 300 11.10 -25.96 27.02
N PRO A 301 11.66 -25.52 28.15
CA PRO A 301 13.08 -25.68 28.39
C PRO A 301 13.38 -27.17 28.50
N ILE A 302 14.27 -27.66 27.65
CA ILE A 302 14.89 -28.98 27.80
C ILE A 302 15.82 -28.90 29.02
N GLY A 303 15.26 -29.21 30.20
CA GLY A 303 15.79 -28.75 31.47
C GLY A 303 17.25 -29.09 31.77
N ILE A 304 18.01 -28.04 32.08
CA ILE A 304 18.71 -27.84 33.36
C ILE A 304 18.49 -26.36 33.71
N ASP A 305 17.58 -26.09 34.65
CA ASP A 305 17.18 -24.77 35.19
C ASP A 305 16.33 -23.86 34.27
N GLY A 306 15.06 -23.63 34.65
CA GLY A 306 14.24 -22.53 34.12
C GLY A 306 13.55 -21.81 35.29
N PRO A 307 13.55 -20.47 35.38
CA PRO A 307 12.84 -19.78 36.45
C PRO A 307 11.36 -19.61 36.08
N GLY A 308 10.43 -19.69 37.04
CA GLY A 308 9.09 -19.12 36.82
C GLY A 308 7.87 -19.76 37.46
N GLY A 309 8.00 -20.78 38.30
CA GLY A 309 6.92 -21.22 39.17
C GLY A 309 7.47 -22.13 40.25
N SER A 310 7.67 -21.60 41.47
CA SER A 310 8.28 -22.26 42.66
C SER A 310 8.79 -23.67 42.39
N GLN A 311 9.87 -23.78 41.61
CA GLN A 311 10.27 -25.08 41.09
C GLN A 311 10.86 -25.92 42.21
N VAL A 312 10.44 -27.19 42.26
CA VAL A 312 11.06 -28.20 43.11
C VAL A 312 12.53 -28.29 42.70
N SER A 313 13.45 -27.80 43.52
CA SER A 313 14.89 -27.83 43.22
C SER A 313 15.63 -28.75 44.18
N ILE A 314 16.73 -29.34 43.70
CA ILE A 314 17.52 -30.31 44.48
C ILE A 314 18.96 -29.86 44.59
N SER A 315 19.47 -29.90 45.82
CA SER A 315 20.89 -29.76 46.12
C SER A 315 21.44 -31.07 46.68
N VAL A 316 22.64 -31.44 46.25
CA VAL A 316 23.32 -32.68 46.66
C VAL A 316 24.71 -32.30 47.18
N TRP A 317 25.05 -32.69 48.42
CA TRP A 317 26.40 -32.48 48.94
C TRP A 317 26.81 -33.52 50.00
N PRO A 318 28.12 -33.79 50.18
CA PRO A 318 29.18 -33.42 49.25
C PRO A 318 29.04 -34.19 47.93
N ASN A 319 29.51 -33.60 46.83
CA ASN A 319 29.56 -34.27 45.53
C ASN A 319 30.82 -33.75 44.79
N PRO A 320 31.91 -34.54 44.71
CA PRO A 320 32.02 -35.95 45.07
C PRO A 320 31.86 -36.28 46.58
N SER A 321 31.44 -37.50 46.92
CA SER A 321 31.33 -38.00 48.31
C SER A 321 32.09 -39.31 48.49
N ASN A 322 32.55 -39.57 49.71
CA ASN A 322 33.20 -40.84 50.06
C ASN A 322 32.22 -41.98 50.36
N ASN A 323 30.99 -41.65 50.80
CA ASN A 323 29.98 -42.63 51.20
C ASN A 323 28.54 -42.07 51.09
N ILE A 324 28.29 -40.92 51.74
CA ILE A 324 26.93 -40.39 51.97
C ILE A 324 26.71 -39.10 51.19
N PHE A 325 25.57 -38.99 50.53
CA PHE A 325 25.08 -37.76 49.90
C PHE A 325 23.90 -37.21 50.69
N ASN A 326 23.96 -35.95 51.09
CA ASN A 326 22.83 -35.21 51.64
C ASN A 326 22.04 -34.62 50.47
N ILE A 327 20.73 -34.85 50.46
CA ILE A 327 19.81 -34.41 49.43
C ILE A 327 18.85 -33.43 50.07
N GLN A 328 18.86 -32.19 49.58
CA GLN A 328 17.88 -31.18 49.95
C GLN A 328 16.86 -31.01 48.85
N ILE A 329 15.59 -31.06 49.22
CA ILE A 329 14.48 -30.81 48.30
C ILE A 329 13.86 -29.46 48.69
N LYS A 330 13.99 -28.46 47.83
CA LYS A 330 13.42 -27.13 48.06
C LYS A 330 12.10 -27.01 47.30
N ASN A 331 11.09 -26.44 47.96
CA ASN A 331 9.76 -26.17 47.41
C ASN A 331 9.01 -27.41 46.88
N PRO A 332 8.99 -28.57 47.58
CA PRO A 332 8.22 -29.73 47.11
C PRO A 332 6.74 -29.38 47.00
N THR A 333 6.12 -29.68 45.85
CA THR A 333 4.68 -29.50 45.64
C THR A 333 3.87 -30.67 46.20
N GLU A 334 4.47 -31.87 46.25
CA GLU A 334 3.91 -33.09 46.83
C GLU A 334 5.01 -33.96 47.49
N LYS A 335 4.71 -35.21 47.84
CA LYS A 335 5.74 -36.16 48.31
C LYS A 335 6.61 -36.63 47.15
N SER A 336 7.92 -36.65 47.35
CA SER A 336 8.90 -37.06 46.33
C SER A 336 9.19 -38.56 46.37
N ASN A 337 9.31 -39.17 45.18
CA ASN A 337 9.92 -40.48 44.98
C ASN A 337 11.31 -40.29 44.38
N TRP A 338 12.25 -41.17 44.67
CA TRP A 338 13.61 -41.10 44.13
C TRP A 338 14.16 -42.48 43.79
N GLU A 339 15.04 -42.50 42.80
CA GLU A 339 15.79 -43.68 42.37
C GLU A 339 17.22 -43.28 42.05
N VAL A 340 18.17 -44.14 42.39
CA VAL A 340 19.58 -44.03 41.99
C VAL A 340 19.85 -45.14 41.00
N SER A 341 20.36 -44.80 39.84
CA SER A 341 20.82 -45.74 38.81
C SER A 341 22.32 -45.65 38.57
N ASP A 342 22.89 -46.74 38.09
CA ASP A 342 24.26 -46.77 37.55
C ASP A 342 24.33 -46.18 36.12
N THR A 343 25.52 -46.15 35.53
CA THR A 343 25.74 -45.66 34.15
C THR A 343 25.10 -46.52 33.06
N HIS A 344 24.64 -47.73 33.39
CA HIS A 344 23.93 -48.64 32.48
C HIS A 344 22.40 -48.53 32.64
N GLY A 345 21.92 -47.65 33.54
CA GLY A 345 20.51 -47.44 33.82
C GLY A 345 19.90 -48.44 34.81
N ALA A 346 20.70 -49.33 35.41
CA ALA A 346 20.20 -50.26 36.42
C ALA A 346 19.91 -49.51 37.73
N ILE A 347 18.68 -49.61 38.24
CA ILE A 347 18.28 -48.98 39.51
C ILE A 347 18.90 -49.76 40.67
N ILE A 348 19.79 -49.10 41.42
CA ILE A 348 20.51 -49.69 42.55
C ILE A 348 19.88 -49.34 43.90
N LYS A 349 19.16 -48.22 44.00
CA LYS A 349 18.50 -47.79 45.24
C LYS A 349 17.26 -46.96 44.91
N LYS A 350 16.23 -47.03 45.75
CA LYS A 350 15.02 -46.21 45.60
C LYS A 350 14.39 -45.89 46.95
N GLY A 351 13.60 -44.83 46.99
CA GLY A 351 12.79 -44.46 48.14
C GLY A 351 11.57 -43.67 47.70
N ASN A 352 10.51 -43.73 48.50
CA ASN A 352 9.23 -43.10 48.19
C ASN A 352 8.82 -42.14 49.30
N ASN A 353 7.85 -41.28 48.99
CA ASN A 353 7.12 -40.45 49.94
C ASN A 353 7.97 -39.47 50.79
N GLN A 354 9.08 -38.96 50.25
CA GLN A 354 9.96 -38.01 50.95
C GLN A 354 9.40 -36.57 50.88
N ILE A 355 9.22 -35.94 52.04
CA ILE A 355 8.77 -34.53 52.13
C ILE A 355 9.94 -33.59 52.48
N ASN A 356 10.94 -34.08 53.20
CA ASN A 356 12.06 -33.30 53.73
C ASN A 356 13.39 -33.77 53.14
N ASP A 357 14.44 -33.01 53.45
CA ASP A 357 15.83 -33.37 53.21
C ASP A 357 16.13 -34.78 53.75
N PHE A 358 16.92 -35.56 52.99
CA PHE A 358 17.23 -36.95 53.30
C PHE A 358 18.66 -37.29 52.88
N THR A 359 19.14 -38.46 53.28
CA THR A 359 20.49 -38.93 52.95
C THR A 359 20.45 -40.21 52.11
N ILE A 360 21.40 -40.33 51.19
CA ILE A 360 21.65 -41.53 50.41
C ILE A 360 23.03 -42.04 50.75
N ASP A 361 23.09 -43.18 51.42
CA ASP A 361 24.32 -43.92 51.68
C ASP A 361 24.62 -44.89 50.53
N LEU A 362 25.76 -44.71 49.86
CA LEU A 362 26.28 -45.57 48.80
C LEU A 362 27.57 -46.30 49.21
N SER A 363 27.91 -46.39 50.49
CA SER A 363 29.13 -47.05 51.01
C SER A 363 29.33 -48.50 50.58
N SER A 364 28.25 -49.20 50.20
CA SER A 364 28.28 -50.60 49.73
C SER A 364 28.42 -50.74 48.21
N TYR A 365 28.59 -49.65 47.45
CA TYR A 365 28.66 -49.64 45.99
C TYR A 365 30.06 -49.23 45.50
N PRO A 366 30.50 -49.71 44.32
CA PRO A 366 31.80 -49.35 43.75
C PRO A 366 31.95 -47.84 43.51
N GLN A 367 33.18 -47.32 43.59
CA GLN A 367 33.51 -45.98 43.12
C GLN A 367 33.04 -45.79 41.67
N GLY A 368 32.40 -44.64 41.40
CA GLY A 368 31.85 -44.38 40.07
C GLY A 368 30.87 -43.22 40.01
N THR A 369 30.31 -43.05 38.82
CA THR A 369 29.22 -42.10 38.55
C THR A 369 27.87 -42.81 38.69
N TYR A 370 26.95 -42.17 39.39
CA TYR A 370 25.56 -42.60 39.52
C TYR A 370 24.62 -41.46 39.15
N TYR A 371 23.36 -41.77 38.89
CA TYR A 371 22.32 -40.80 38.56
C TYR A 371 21.18 -40.90 39.55
N LEU A 372 20.94 -39.83 40.30
CA LEU A 372 19.79 -39.67 41.17
C LEU A 372 18.65 -39.03 40.37
N LYS A 373 17.58 -39.76 40.16
CA LYS A 373 16.32 -39.22 39.65
C LYS A 373 15.37 -38.99 40.82
N ILE A 374 14.74 -37.83 40.87
CA ILE A 374 13.66 -37.51 41.81
C ILE A 374 12.41 -37.13 41.02
N THR A 375 11.27 -37.66 41.45
CA THR A 375 9.94 -37.39 40.92
C THR A 375 9.08 -36.76 42.02
N ASN A 376 8.50 -35.60 41.79
CA ASN A 376 7.61 -34.90 42.72
C ASN A 376 6.35 -34.45 41.95
N GLY A 377 5.21 -35.12 42.18
CA GLY A 377 4.03 -34.94 41.32
C GLY A 377 4.33 -35.26 39.84
N GLY A 378 4.03 -34.32 38.94
CA GLY A 378 4.38 -34.41 37.52
C GLY A 378 5.82 -34.00 37.17
N PHE A 379 6.61 -33.51 38.14
CA PHE A 379 7.97 -33.05 37.92
C PHE A 379 8.99 -34.18 38.08
N GLN A 380 9.96 -34.27 37.16
CA GLN A 380 11.10 -35.20 37.25
C GLN A 380 12.40 -34.44 37.03
N THR A 381 13.43 -34.77 37.82
CA THR A 381 14.76 -34.19 37.66
C THR A 381 15.84 -35.21 37.96
N VAL A 382 17.01 -35.05 37.34
CA VAL A 382 18.16 -35.94 37.48
C VAL A 382 19.38 -35.17 37.97
N ARG A 383 20.18 -35.77 38.85
CA ARG A 383 21.45 -35.24 39.35
C ARG A 383 22.53 -36.31 39.29
N LYS A 384 23.70 -35.94 38.79
CA LYS A 384 24.89 -36.78 38.81
C LYS A 384 25.41 -36.89 40.25
N LEU A 385 25.68 -38.09 40.73
CA LEU A 385 26.39 -38.38 41.97
C LEU A 385 27.77 -38.96 41.64
N VAL A 386 28.82 -38.44 42.27
CA VAL A 386 30.19 -38.97 42.12
C VAL A 386 30.61 -39.59 43.44
N LEU A 387 30.60 -40.92 43.51
CA LEU A 387 31.13 -41.67 44.64
C LEU A 387 32.63 -41.89 44.41
N GLN A 388 33.44 -41.45 45.36
CA GLN A 388 34.87 -41.73 45.44
C GLN A 388 35.14 -42.43 46.79
N HIS A 389 36.35 -42.90 47.04
CA HIS A 389 36.74 -43.43 48.36
C HIS A 389 37.93 -42.66 48.91
#